data_AF-A0A2V8GHB7-F1
#
_entry.id   AF-A0A2V8GHB7-F1
#
_cell.length_a   1.000
_cell.length_b   1.000
_cell.length_c   1.000
_cell.angle_alpha   90.00
_cell.angle_beta   90.00
_cell.angle_gamma   90.00
#
_symmetry.space_group_name_H-M   'P 1'
#
loop_
_entity.id
_entity.type
_entity.pdbx_description
1 polymer ?
#
loop_
_entity_poly.entity_id
_entity_poly.type
_entity_poly.pdbx_seq_one_letter_code
_entity_poly.pdbx_strand_id
1 'polypeptide(L)'
;MLAVAALILAAMPLAAQTPSDSRTQQIEQEQAQKAKTAAPPRPNLVERTFLDIEQHGGFGAVTPLAPAFGGIKAGSGLALGLASGKQFGSGDVFQVTAVGSLRKYWLLQAAAQSRELAQGRLKFSGRLRLQDAPQVAFYGIGPGTPKVRTDYDERKYEVSGQAIAEPLRFLRAIGGVEYSRYTTGPGKSSRRSSVDELYSPFQVPGLDADPRYIHSFGLLALDSRS
;
A
#
# COMPACT_ATOMS: atom_id res chain seq x y z
N MET A 1 -82.84 -10.89 14.70
CA MET A 1 -82.65 -9.92 13.61
C MET A 1 -81.23 -9.35 13.71
N LEU A 2 -80.47 -9.35 12.61
CA LEU A 2 -79.17 -8.71 12.33
C LEU A 2 -78.02 -8.92 13.36
N ALA A 3 -76.99 -9.73 13.12
CA ALA A 3 -75.87 -9.64 12.16
C ALA A 3 -74.64 -8.85 12.66
N VAL A 4 -73.45 -9.38 12.34
CA VAL A 4 -72.10 -8.76 12.25
C VAL A 4 -71.24 -8.85 13.54
N ALA A 5 -70.32 -9.83 13.66
CA ALA A 5 -68.90 -9.89 13.22
C ALA A 5 -67.93 -9.32 14.30
N ALA A 6 -66.69 -9.77 14.56
CA ALA A 6 -65.74 -10.67 13.90
C ALA A 6 -64.61 -11.03 14.89
N LEU A 7 -63.68 -11.88 14.42
CA LEU A 7 -62.29 -12.07 14.85
C LEU A 7 -61.95 -13.23 15.81
N ILE A 8 -62.08 -14.45 15.28
CA ILE A 8 -61.16 -15.54 15.58
C ILE A 8 -60.07 -15.47 14.50
N LEU A 9 -58.88 -14.96 14.82
CA LEU A 9 -57.72 -15.03 13.93
C LEU A 9 -56.83 -16.21 14.36
N ALA A 10 -56.78 -17.20 13.48
CA ALA A 10 -56.07 -18.46 13.64
C ALA A 10 -54.55 -18.29 13.69
N ALA A 11 -53.91 -19.16 14.47
CA ALA A 11 -52.48 -19.41 14.44
C ALA A 11 -52.06 -19.88 13.03
N MET A 12 -51.25 -19.06 12.33
CA MET A 12 -50.58 -19.48 11.10
C MET A 12 -49.19 -20.04 11.44
N PRO A 13 -48.80 -21.23 10.93
CA PRO A 13 -47.44 -21.71 11.06
C PRO A 13 -46.53 -20.90 10.13
N LEU A 14 -45.44 -20.41 10.70
CA LEU A 14 -44.37 -19.68 10.02
C LEU A 14 -43.52 -20.67 9.20
N ALA A 15 -43.98 -21.03 8.01
CA ALA A 15 -43.23 -21.84 7.05
C ALA A 15 -43.04 -21.05 5.74
N ALA A 16 -42.16 -20.05 5.79
CA ALA A 16 -41.73 -19.28 4.63
C ALA A 16 -40.19 -19.26 4.55
N GLN A 17 -39.59 -20.40 4.22
CA GLN A 17 -38.19 -20.51 3.79
C GLN A 17 -38.07 -21.65 2.76
N THR A 18 -38.46 -21.36 1.51
CA THR A 18 -38.17 -22.24 0.37
C THR A 18 -36.73 -21.97 -0.10
N PRO A 19 -35.86 -22.99 -0.27
CA PRO A 19 -34.45 -22.80 -0.59
C PRO A 19 -34.23 -22.21 -1.98
N SER A 20 -33.26 -21.31 -2.06
CA SER A 20 -32.73 -20.66 -3.26
C SER A 20 -31.86 -21.61 -4.10
N ASP A 21 -32.39 -22.78 -4.49
CA ASP A 21 -31.66 -23.77 -5.31
C ASP A 21 -31.49 -23.30 -6.76
N SER A 22 -32.41 -22.48 -7.28
CA SER A 22 -32.42 -22.08 -8.69
C SER A 22 -31.27 -21.14 -9.10
N ARG A 23 -30.84 -20.24 -8.21
CA ARG A 23 -29.73 -19.31 -8.51
C ARG A 23 -28.37 -20.03 -8.45
N THR A 24 -28.21 -20.92 -7.48
CA THR A 24 -26.97 -21.71 -7.33
C THR A 24 -26.79 -22.65 -8.52
N GLN A 25 -27.85 -23.36 -8.92
CA GLN A 25 -27.82 -24.23 -10.11
C GLN A 25 -27.60 -23.45 -11.41
N GLN A 26 -28.17 -22.25 -11.55
CA GLN A 26 -27.89 -21.38 -12.70
C GLN A 26 -26.42 -20.95 -12.77
N ILE A 27 -25.84 -20.57 -11.62
CA ILE A 27 -24.43 -20.21 -11.54
C ILE A 27 -23.53 -21.41 -11.88
N GLU A 28 -23.85 -22.61 -11.39
CA GLU A 28 -23.10 -23.83 -11.69
C GLU A 28 -23.17 -24.23 -13.17
N GLN A 29 -24.35 -24.12 -13.79
CA GLN A 29 -24.53 -24.37 -15.21
C GLN A 29 -23.78 -23.34 -16.07
N GLU A 30 -23.84 -22.05 -15.69
CA GLU A 30 -23.07 -21.00 -16.36
C GLU A 30 -21.57 -21.20 -16.21
N GLN A 31 -21.09 -21.60 -15.02
CA GLN A 31 -19.67 -21.91 -14.78
C GLN A 31 -19.22 -23.14 -15.56
N ALA A 32 -20.04 -24.21 -15.62
CA ALA A 32 -19.77 -25.41 -16.39
C ALA A 32 -19.72 -25.12 -17.90
N GLN A 33 -20.59 -24.23 -18.40
CA GLN A 33 -20.59 -23.81 -19.81
C GLN A 33 -19.39 -22.90 -20.13
N LYS A 34 -19.05 -21.97 -19.22
CA LYS A 34 -17.84 -21.12 -19.33
C LYS A 34 -16.58 -21.96 -19.31
N ALA A 35 -16.48 -22.97 -18.45
CA ALA A 35 -15.33 -23.87 -18.37
C ALA A 35 -15.12 -24.70 -19.65
N LYS A 36 -16.21 -25.15 -20.29
CA LYS A 36 -16.14 -25.88 -21.59
C LYS A 36 -15.65 -25.03 -22.76
N THR A 37 -15.81 -23.71 -22.68
CA THR A 37 -15.49 -22.77 -23.78
C THR A 37 -14.31 -21.85 -23.45
N ALA A 38 -13.75 -21.96 -22.25
CA ALA A 38 -12.64 -21.14 -21.79
C ALA A 38 -11.35 -21.55 -22.52
N ALA A 39 -10.95 -20.75 -23.50
CA ALA A 39 -9.58 -20.79 -24.00
C ALA A 39 -8.63 -20.27 -22.91
N PRO A 40 -7.36 -20.73 -22.88
CA PRO A 40 -6.35 -20.15 -21.99
C PRO A 40 -6.31 -18.63 -22.20
N PRO A 41 -6.31 -17.82 -21.13
CA PRO A 41 -6.19 -16.37 -21.24
C PRO A 41 -4.95 -16.05 -22.08
N ARG A 42 -5.16 -15.49 -23.27
CA ARG A 42 -4.07 -14.96 -24.08
C ARG A 42 -3.95 -13.50 -23.75
N PRO A 43 -2.93 -13.09 -22.98
CA PRO A 43 -2.83 -11.70 -22.57
C PRO A 43 -2.68 -10.82 -23.81
N ASN A 44 -3.51 -9.77 -23.87
CA ASN A 44 -3.41 -8.74 -24.89
C ASN A 44 -2.12 -7.92 -24.70
N LEU A 45 -1.77 -7.01 -25.62
CA LEU A 45 -0.51 -6.25 -25.52
C LEU A 45 -0.36 -5.49 -24.19
N VAL A 46 -1.48 -4.95 -23.66
CA VAL A 46 -1.49 -4.22 -22.40
C VAL A 46 -1.30 -5.16 -21.22
N GLU A 47 -1.99 -6.30 -21.23
CA GLU A 47 -1.91 -7.33 -20.19
C GLU A 47 -0.56 -8.03 -20.19
N ARG A 48 0.06 -8.27 -21.36
CA ARG A 48 1.45 -8.76 -21.43
C ARG A 48 2.43 -7.78 -20.83
N THR A 49 2.26 -6.48 -21.11
CA THR A 49 3.09 -5.44 -20.52
C THR A 49 2.90 -5.41 -19.00
N PHE A 50 1.65 -5.54 -18.53
CA PHE A 50 1.34 -5.54 -17.10
C PHE A 50 1.87 -6.79 -16.38
N LEU A 51 1.72 -7.97 -16.98
CA LEU A 51 2.24 -9.25 -16.47
C LEU A 51 3.77 -9.29 -16.50
N ASP A 52 4.40 -8.70 -17.52
CA ASP A 52 5.86 -8.56 -17.59
C ASP A 52 6.38 -7.62 -16.51
N ILE A 53 5.68 -6.50 -16.28
CA ILE A 53 5.91 -5.59 -15.16
C ILE A 53 5.76 -6.34 -13.83
N GLU A 54 4.69 -7.12 -13.65
CA GLU A 54 4.38 -7.87 -12.42
C GLU A 54 5.39 -9.02 -12.16
N GLN A 55 5.76 -9.79 -13.19
CA GLN A 55 6.79 -10.85 -13.11
C GLN A 55 8.19 -10.31 -12.79
N HIS A 56 8.48 -9.07 -13.18
CA HIS A 56 9.78 -8.42 -12.92
C HIS A 56 9.76 -7.48 -11.70
N GLY A 57 8.76 -7.56 -10.82
CA GLY A 57 8.72 -6.82 -9.54
C GLY A 57 7.73 -5.66 -9.45
N GLY A 58 6.71 -5.64 -10.31
CA GLY A 58 5.71 -4.58 -10.41
C GLY A 58 6.20 -3.37 -11.21
N PHE A 59 5.58 -2.19 -11.05
CA PHE A 59 5.99 -0.92 -11.69
C PHE A 59 7.43 -0.46 -11.34
N GLY A 60 8.18 -1.27 -10.59
CA GLY A 60 9.62 -1.19 -10.39
C GLY A 60 10.42 -2.21 -11.20
N ALA A 61 9.85 -2.75 -12.29
CA ALA A 61 10.51 -3.67 -13.18
C ALA A 61 11.88 -3.16 -13.65
N VAL A 62 12.74 -4.10 -14.04
CA VAL A 62 14.07 -3.88 -14.64
C VAL A 62 13.95 -3.26 -16.04
N THR A 63 13.14 -2.23 -16.17
CA THR A 63 12.85 -1.52 -17.39
C THR A 63 13.68 -0.24 -17.41
N PRO A 64 14.38 0.06 -18.51
CA PRO A 64 15.20 1.27 -18.61
C PRO A 64 14.42 2.56 -18.31
N LEU A 65 13.13 2.60 -18.63
CA LEU A 65 12.24 3.70 -18.28
C LEU A 65 10.77 3.24 -18.27
N ALA A 66 10.05 3.54 -17.20
CA ALA A 66 8.63 3.26 -17.04
C ALA A 66 7.92 4.46 -16.38
N PRO A 67 6.63 4.70 -16.69
CA PRO A 67 5.84 5.67 -15.95
C PRO A 67 5.61 5.18 -14.51
N ALA A 68 5.69 6.10 -13.55
CA ALA A 68 5.42 5.84 -12.13
C ALA A 68 4.26 6.71 -11.64
N PHE A 69 3.43 6.16 -10.77
CA PHE A 69 2.24 6.84 -10.24
C PHE A 69 2.16 6.73 -8.72
N GLY A 70 1.70 7.79 -8.05
CA GLY A 70 1.42 7.77 -6.62
C GLY A 70 2.66 7.61 -5.72
N GLY A 71 2.50 6.92 -4.60
CA GLY A 71 3.61 6.50 -3.73
C GLY A 71 4.22 7.57 -2.81
N ILE A 72 3.85 8.86 -2.95
CA ILE A 72 4.43 9.96 -2.16
C ILE A 72 3.89 9.96 -0.71
N LYS A 73 2.69 10.51 -0.48
CA LYS A 73 2.02 10.50 0.82
C LYS A 73 0.52 10.70 0.62
N ALA A 74 -0.30 10.19 1.54
CA ALA A 74 -1.73 10.46 1.54
C ALA A 74 -1.98 11.98 1.49
N GLY A 75 -2.85 12.42 0.58
CA GLY A 75 -3.13 13.84 0.34
C GLY A 75 -2.38 14.48 -0.83
N SER A 76 -1.38 13.79 -1.41
CA SER A 76 -0.64 14.27 -2.60
C SER A 76 -1.52 14.48 -3.83
N GLY A 77 -2.67 13.78 -3.91
CA GLY A 77 -3.51 13.75 -5.11
C GLY A 77 -2.86 12.94 -6.23
N LEU A 78 -3.18 13.28 -7.49
CA LEU A 78 -2.56 12.66 -8.65
C LEU A 78 -1.06 12.99 -8.68
N ALA A 79 -0.25 11.94 -8.62
CA ALA A 79 1.20 12.03 -8.68
C ALA A 79 1.69 11.18 -9.85
N LEU A 80 2.56 11.77 -10.67
CA LEU A 80 3.09 11.20 -11.90
C LEU A 80 4.60 11.37 -11.92
N GLY A 81 5.29 10.39 -12.50
CA GLY A 81 6.73 10.44 -12.61
C GLY A 81 7.29 9.29 -13.43
N LEU A 82 8.57 9.01 -13.20
CA LEU A 82 9.34 8.03 -13.93
C LEU A 82 10.05 7.10 -12.97
N ALA A 83 10.11 5.83 -13.34
CA ALA A 83 10.94 4.81 -12.73
C ALA A 83 11.91 4.25 -13.77
N SER A 84 13.11 3.90 -13.33
CA SER A 84 14.12 3.25 -14.16
C SER A 84 14.78 2.17 -13.32
N GLY A 85 14.88 0.96 -13.87
CA GLY A 85 15.50 -0.19 -13.24
C GLY A 85 16.54 -0.81 -14.16
N LYS A 86 17.64 -1.28 -13.59
CA LYS A 86 18.68 -2.05 -14.30
C LYS A 86 19.13 -3.23 -13.47
N GLN A 87 19.22 -4.38 -14.14
CA GLN A 87 19.86 -5.57 -13.61
C GLN A 87 21.27 -5.62 -14.17
N PHE A 88 22.25 -5.77 -13.28
CA PHE A 88 23.64 -5.92 -13.66
C PHE A 88 23.91 -7.37 -14.07
N GLY A 89 24.98 -7.60 -14.83
CA GLY A 89 25.40 -8.96 -15.20
C GLY A 89 25.72 -9.87 -14.01
N SER A 90 25.95 -9.28 -12.83
CA SER A 90 26.06 -10.01 -11.56
C SER A 90 24.75 -10.64 -11.11
N GLY A 91 23.59 -10.14 -11.55
CA GLY A 91 22.25 -10.50 -11.07
C GLY A 91 21.67 -9.50 -10.07
N ASP A 92 22.45 -8.49 -9.65
CA ASP A 92 21.97 -7.43 -8.76
C ASP A 92 21.03 -6.47 -9.50
N VAL A 93 20.04 -5.93 -8.81
CA VAL A 93 19.04 -5.02 -9.36
C VAL A 93 19.15 -3.66 -8.68
N PHE A 94 19.14 -2.59 -9.48
CA PHE A 94 19.07 -1.23 -8.99
C PHE A 94 17.91 -0.49 -9.66
N GLN A 95 17.15 0.26 -8.88
CA GLN A 95 15.99 1.00 -9.35
C GLN A 95 16.01 2.41 -8.78
N VAL A 96 15.66 3.39 -9.60
CA VAL A 96 15.39 4.78 -9.20
C VAL A 96 13.98 5.14 -9.59
N THR A 97 13.30 5.93 -8.77
CA THR A 97 11.94 6.40 -9.02
C THR A 97 11.80 7.84 -8.55
N ALA A 98 11.32 8.70 -9.43
CA ALA A 98 11.05 10.10 -9.16
C ALA A 98 9.61 10.41 -9.50
N VAL A 99 8.83 10.93 -8.55
CA VAL A 99 7.41 11.24 -8.72
C VAL A 99 7.11 12.62 -8.18
N GLY A 100 6.31 13.40 -8.91
CA GLY A 100 5.81 14.70 -8.48
C GLY A 100 4.29 14.77 -8.53
N SER A 101 3.69 15.69 -7.79
CA SER A 101 2.25 15.97 -7.81
C SER A 101 1.95 17.45 -8.05
N LEU A 102 0.75 17.74 -8.56
CA LEU A 102 0.27 19.12 -8.75
C LEU A 102 0.20 19.93 -7.43
N ARG A 103 0.20 19.26 -6.28
CA ARG A 103 0.21 19.89 -4.96
C ARG A 103 1.63 20.14 -4.45
N LYS A 104 2.64 20.11 -5.32
CA LYS A 104 4.08 20.29 -5.01
C LYS A 104 4.66 19.20 -4.10
N TYR A 105 4.00 18.05 -4.03
CA TYR A 105 4.56 16.87 -3.39
C TYR A 105 5.59 16.25 -4.31
N TRP A 106 6.70 15.75 -3.77
CA TRP A 106 7.65 14.98 -4.55
C TRP A 106 8.25 13.82 -3.75
N LEU A 107 8.69 12.81 -4.49
CA LEU A 107 9.36 11.61 -3.99
C LEU A 107 10.52 11.30 -4.91
N LEU A 108 11.70 11.08 -4.33
CA LEU A 108 12.84 10.46 -5.00
C LEU A 108 13.24 9.22 -4.20
N GLN A 109 13.25 8.07 -4.85
CA GLN A 109 13.59 6.79 -4.24
C GLN A 109 14.66 6.09 -5.06
N ALA A 110 15.64 5.51 -4.38
CA ALA A 110 16.59 4.57 -4.96
C ALA A 110 16.54 3.26 -4.17
N ALA A 111 16.50 2.13 -4.85
CA ALA A 111 16.49 0.81 -4.25
C ALA A 111 17.53 -0.06 -4.92
N ALA A 112 18.22 -0.88 -4.12
CA ALA A 112 19.17 -1.87 -4.59
C ALA A 112 18.80 -3.22 -3.99
N GLN A 113 18.88 -4.27 -4.78
CA GLN A 113 18.72 -5.64 -4.33
C GLN A 113 19.91 -6.44 -4.83
N SER A 114 20.50 -7.24 -3.94
CA SER A 114 21.51 -8.20 -4.37
C SER A 114 20.85 -9.34 -5.13
N ARG A 115 21.66 -10.02 -5.94
CA ARG A 115 21.38 -11.40 -6.34
C ARG A 115 21.25 -12.31 -5.12
N GLU A 116 20.75 -13.50 -5.36
CA GLU A 116 20.82 -14.57 -4.37
C GLU A 116 22.27 -15.01 -4.15
N LEU A 117 22.69 -14.99 -2.89
CA LEU A 117 24.00 -15.41 -2.42
C LEU A 117 23.84 -16.74 -1.67
N ALA A 118 24.97 -17.39 -1.37
CA ALA A 118 24.99 -18.65 -0.60
C ALA A 118 24.04 -19.73 -1.18
N GLN A 119 24.07 -19.93 -2.50
CA GLN A 119 23.25 -20.91 -3.23
C GLN A 119 21.73 -20.69 -3.04
N GLY A 120 21.26 -19.45 -3.13
CA GLY A 120 19.83 -19.14 -2.98
C GLY A 120 19.42 -18.74 -1.56
N ARG A 121 20.30 -18.92 -0.57
CA ARG A 121 19.92 -18.83 0.84
C ARG A 121 20.03 -17.43 1.44
N LEU A 122 20.57 -16.47 0.73
CA LEU A 122 20.81 -15.13 1.28
C LEU A 122 20.53 -14.06 0.25
N LYS A 123 19.71 -13.08 0.60
CA LYS A 123 19.41 -11.91 -0.23
C LYS A 123 19.44 -10.65 0.60
N PHE A 124 20.07 -9.60 0.08
CA PHE A 124 20.10 -8.29 0.69
C PHE A 124 19.32 -7.29 -0.15
N SER A 125 18.71 -6.30 0.50
CA SER A 125 18.18 -5.14 -0.20
C SER A 125 18.32 -3.89 0.64
N GLY A 126 18.53 -2.77 -0.03
CA GLY A 126 18.59 -1.44 0.58
C GLY A 126 17.74 -0.44 -0.18
N ARG A 127 17.28 0.60 0.51
CA ARG A 127 16.45 1.64 -0.06
C ARG A 127 16.75 3.00 0.56
N LEU A 128 16.89 4.00 -0.29
CA LEU A 128 16.97 5.41 0.04
C LEU A 128 15.69 6.08 -0.43
N ARG A 129 15.07 6.89 0.43
CA ARG A 129 13.83 7.61 0.10
C ARG A 129 13.91 9.05 0.62
N LEU A 130 13.73 9.98 -0.31
CA LEU A 130 13.63 11.41 -0.08
C LEU A 130 12.22 11.86 -0.47
N GLN A 131 11.55 12.58 0.41
CA GLN A 131 10.18 12.99 0.19
C GLN A 131 9.92 14.37 0.77
N ASP A 132 9.12 15.16 0.05
CA ASP A 132 8.56 16.42 0.51
C ASP A 132 7.04 16.36 0.36
N ALA A 133 6.35 16.62 1.46
CA ALA A 133 4.91 16.60 1.58
C ALA A 133 4.47 17.90 2.27
N PRO A 134 4.22 18.98 1.52
CA PRO A 134 4.07 20.31 2.10
C PRO A 134 2.70 20.63 2.71
N GLN A 135 1.74 19.70 2.62
CA GLN A 135 0.35 19.93 3.01
C GLN A 135 -0.27 18.69 3.67
N VAL A 136 0.45 18.05 4.59
CA VAL A 136 -0.02 16.84 5.26
C VAL A 136 -1.19 17.19 6.16
N ALA A 137 -2.30 16.48 6.03
CA ALA A 137 -3.50 16.76 6.81
C ALA A 137 -3.29 16.38 8.29
N PHE A 138 -3.67 17.29 9.19
CA PHE A 138 -3.66 17.10 10.63
C PHE A 138 -5.05 17.42 11.21
N TYR A 139 -5.47 16.69 12.24
CA TYR A 139 -6.83 16.78 12.81
C TYR A 139 -6.83 16.96 14.34
N GLY A 140 -5.70 17.37 14.93
CA GLY A 140 -5.54 17.45 16.38
C GLY A 140 -5.21 16.10 17.02
N ILE A 141 -4.68 16.13 18.24
CA ILE A 141 -4.34 14.95 19.04
C ILE A 141 -5.18 14.98 20.32
N GLY A 142 -5.96 13.93 20.57
CA GLY A 142 -6.72 13.73 21.80
C GLY A 142 -8.20 14.15 21.73
N PRO A 143 -8.97 13.89 22.81
CA PRO A 143 -10.42 14.05 22.80
C PRO A 143 -10.89 15.51 22.90
N GLY A 144 -10.06 16.42 23.41
CA GLY A 144 -10.39 17.84 23.62
C GLY A 144 -9.94 18.80 22.51
N THR A 145 -9.30 18.30 21.45
CA THR A 145 -8.82 19.15 20.35
C THR A 145 -9.90 19.35 19.29
N PRO A 146 -10.07 20.57 18.74
CA PRO A 146 -10.96 20.80 17.61
C PRO A 146 -10.62 19.85 16.46
N LYS A 147 -11.59 19.08 15.95
CA LYS A 147 -11.37 18.17 14.80
C LYS A 147 -11.38 18.92 13.46
N VAL A 148 -10.72 20.07 13.43
CA VAL A 148 -10.59 20.90 12.23
C VAL A 148 -9.37 20.42 11.46
N ARG A 149 -9.54 20.24 10.16
CA ARG A 149 -8.44 19.86 9.28
C ARG A 149 -7.49 21.04 9.08
N THR A 150 -6.29 20.93 9.60
CA THR A 150 -5.16 21.81 9.28
C THR A 150 -4.14 21.07 8.41
N ASP A 151 -3.10 21.76 7.99
CA ASP A 151 -1.95 21.11 7.37
C ASP A 151 -0.59 21.54 7.93
N TYR A 152 0.40 20.69 7.68
CA TYR A 152 1.80 20.91 8.04
C TYR A 152 2.73 20.45 6.93
N ASP A 153 3.92 21.03 6.87
CA ASP A 153 5.01 20.64 5.96
C ASP A 153 5.78 19.47 6.57
N GLU A 154 6.04 18.44 5.78
CA GLU A 154 6.86 17.30 6.20
C GLU A 154 7.87 16.93 5.11
N ARG A 155 9.15 16.95 5.49
CA ARG A 155 10.22 16.35 4.72
C ARG A 155 10.70 15.10 5.41
N LYS A 156 10.89 14.04 4.62
CA LYS A 156 11.37 12.75 5.11
C LYS A 156 12.60 12.32 4.34
N TYR A 157 13.65 12.01 5.07
CA TYR A 157 14.84 11.31 4.61
C TYR A 157 14.85 9.92 5.25
N GLU A 158 14.96 8.86 4.46
CA GLU A 158 14.91 7.49 4.94
C GLU A 158 15.97 6.64 4.25
N VAL A 159 16.67 5.83 5.05
CA VAL A 159 17.64 4.82 4.63
C VAL A 159 17.27 3.52 5.30
N SER A 160 17.03 2.47 4.52
CA SER A 160 16.69 1.16 5.05
C SER A 160 17.53 0.07 4.40
N GLY A 161 17.79 -0.98 5.17
CA GLY A 161 18.46 -2.20 4.74
C GLY A 161 17.77 -3.40 5.34
N GLN A 162 17.66 -4.48 4.57
CA GLN A 162 17.13 -5.76 5.04
C GLN A 162 17.90 -6.93 4.44
N ALA A 163 17.85 -8.05 5.15
CA ALA A 163 18.38 -9.33 4.73
C ALA A 163 17.30 -10.40 4.87
N ILE A 164 17.26 -11.31 3.91
CA ILE A 164 16.48 -12.55 3.94
C ILE A 164 17.48 -13.69 3.93
N ALA A 165 17.41 -14.57 4.92
CA ALA A 165 18.27 -15.73 5.07
C ALA A 165 17.44 -17.01 5.20
N GLU A 166 17.86 -18.07 4.53
CA GLU A 166 17.28 -19.41 4.59
C GLU A 166 18.33 -20.40 5.09
N PRO A 167 18.69 -20.35 6.38
CA PRO A 167 19.75 -21.20 6.90
C PRO A 167 19.41 -22.70 6.78
N LEU A 168 18.12 -23.05 6.89
CA LEU A 168 17.58 -24.41 6.81
C LEU A 168 16.38 -24.43 5.86
N ARG A 169 16.09 -25.58 5.24
CA ARG A 169 14.99 -25.72 4.25
C ARG A 169 13.59 -25.38 4.79
N PHE A 170 13.40 -25.51 6.10
CA PHE A 170 12.15 -25.21 6.79
C PHE A 170 12.14 -23.84 7.47
N LEU A 171 13.24 -23.07 7.41
CA LEU A 171 13.39 -21.82 8.18
C LEU A 171 13.82 -20.67 7.28
N ARG A 172 12.98 -19.64 7.21
CA ARG A 172 13.30 -18.34 6.61
C ARG A 172 13.35 -17.27 7.69
N ALA A 173 14.47 -16.58 7.78
CA ALA A 173 14.67 -15.43 8.65
C ALA A 173 14.71 -14.15 7.81
N ILE A 174 14.02 -13.11 8.27
CA ILE A 174 14.04 -11.79 7.66
C ILE A 174 14.39 -10.80 8.75
N GLY A 175 15.34 -9.92 8.50
CA GLY A 175 15.72 -8.88 9.44
C GLY A 175 16.00 -7.58 8.70
N GLY A 176 15.73 -6.45 9.35
CA GLY A 176 15.98 -5.15 8.75
C GLY A 176 16.11 -4.02 9.75
N VAL A 177 16.70 -2.93 9.26
CA VAL A 177 16.88 -1.68 9.97
C VAL A 177 16.54 -0.52 9.04
N GLU A 178 15.93 0.51 9.60
CA GLU A 178 15.61 1.77 8.95
C GLU A 178 16.06 2.91 9.84
N TYR A 179 16.76 3.87 9.24
CA TYR A 179 16.97 5.19 9.80
C TYR A 179 16.07 6.18 9.06
N SER A 180 15.30 6.98 9.81
CA SER A 180 14.51 8.05 9.22
C SER A 180 14.70 9.36 9.98
N ARG A 181 14.82 10.45 9.23
CA ARG A 181 14.80 11.81 9.73
C ARG A 181 13.60 12.52 9.14
N TYR A 182 12.83 13.16 10.01
CA TYR A 182 11.77 14.06 9.60
C TYR A 182 12.19 15.49 9.87
N THR A 183 11.72 16.40 9.03
CA THR A 183 11.73 17.84 9.30
C THR A 183 10.29 18.30 9.11
N THR A 184 9.70 18.85 10.15
CA THR A 184 8.33 19.38 10.11
C THR A 184 8.35 20.90 10.11
N GLY A 185 7.29 21.51 9.58
CA GLY A 185 7.15 22.96 9.60
C GLY A 185 5.72 23.41 9.32
N PRO A 186 5.48 24.73 9.21
CA PRO A 186 4.19 25.29 8.86
C PRO A 186 3.73 24.78 7.48
N GLY A 187 2.44 24.45 7.37
CA GLY A 187 1.80 24.03 6.14
C GLY A 187 1.89 25.10 5.06
N LYS A 188 2.11 24.67 3.81
CA LYS A 188 2.27 25.59 2.66
C LYS A 188 1.01 25.71 1.80
N SER A 189 -0.16 25.48 2.38
CA SER A 189 -1.43 25.58 1.67
C SER A 189 -2.00 27.00 1.75
N SER A 190 -2.31 27.61 0.61
CA SER A 190 -3.00 28.90 0.59
C SER A 190 -4.51 28.82 0.87
N ARG A 191 -5.06 27.60 0.99
CA ARG A 191 -6.51 27.36 1.11
C ARG A 191 -6.93 26.81 2.47
N ARG A 192 -5.97 26.54 3.35
CA ARG A 192 -6.21 25.94 4.66
C ARG A 192 -5.31 26.63 5.67
N SER A 193 -5.81 26.73 6.89
CA SER A 193 -5.00 27.17 8.02
C SER A 193 -3.91 26.14 8.32
N SER A 194 -2.72 26.66 8.59
CA SER A 194 -1.60 25.86 9.04
C SER A 194 -1.83 25.39 10.48
N VAL A 195 -1.17 24.29 10.86
CA VAL A 195 -1.30 23.71 12.20
C VAL A 195 -0.84 24.68 13.30
N ASP A 196 0.19 25.50 13.06
CA ASP A 196 0.70 26.51 14.00
C ASP A 196 -0.26 27.68 14.24
N GLU A 197 -1.25 27.90 13.36
CA GLU A 197 -2.28 28.92 13.55
C GLU A 197 -3.37 28.48 14.54
N LEU A 198 -3.63 27.17 14.65
CA LEU A 198 -4.73 26.62 15.46
C LEU A 198 -4.27 25.91 16.73
N TYR A 199 -3.05 25.40 16.75
CA TYR A 199 -2.54 24.60 17.85
C TYR A 199 -1.26 25.21 18.41
N SER A 200 -1.18 25.31 19.73
CA SER A 200 0.06 25.75 20.40
C SER A 200 1.15 24.67 20.30
N PRO A 201 2.44 25.05 20.37
CA PRO A 201 3.55 24.08 20.37
C PRO A 201 3.45 23.01 21.46
N PHE A 202 2.80 23.30 22.59
CA PHE A 202 2.57 22.34 23.68
C PHE A 202 1.52 21.27 23.33
N GLN A 203 0.59 21.56 22.41
CA GLN A 203 -0.46 20.64 21.98
C GLN A 203 -0.01 19.72 20.85
N VAL A 204 1.00 20.14 20.07
CA VAL A 204 1.57 19.34 18.97
C VAL A 204 3.09 19.23 19.15
N PRO A 205 3.56 18.38 20.09
CA PRO A 205 4.97 18.12 20.25
C PRO A 205 5.53 17.52 18.96
N GLY A 206 6.58 18.11 18.40
CA GLY A 206 7.21 17.64 17.17
C GLY A 206 6.83 18.42 15.90
N LEU A 207 6.01 19.46 16.00
CA LEU A 207 5.95 20.51 14.98
C LEU A 207 7.21 21.38 15.06
N ASP A 208 7.74 21.83 13.92
CA ASP A 208 9.03 22.54 13.81
C ASP A 208 10.23 21.77 14.40
N ALA A 209 10.13 20.45 14.42
CA ALA A 209 11.16 19.58 14.97
C ALA A 209 11.86 18.77 13.87
N ASP A 210 13.06 18.29 14.20
CA ASP A 210 13.87 17.41 13.36
C ASP A 210 14.03 16.00 13.98
N PRO A 211 12.95 15.25 14.27
CA PRO A 211 13.08 13.99 14.96
C PRO A 211 13.75 12.93 14.08
N ARG A 212 14.56 12.09 14.73
CA ARG A 212 15.32 11.01 14.12
C ARG A 212 14.91 9.70 14.77
N TYR A 213 14.61 8.71 13.94
CA TYR A 213 14.16 7.41 14.39
C TYR A 213 15.04 6.32 13.79
N ILE A 214 15.27 5.28 14.58
CA ILE A 214 15.78 4.01 14.11
C ILE A 214 14.70 2.97 14.38
N HIS A 215 14.26 2.30 13.33
CA HIS A 215 13.35 1.17 13.41
C HIS A 215 14.13 -0.09 13.05
N SER A 216 13.91 -1.16 13.80
CA SER A 216 14.45 -2.47 13.47
C SER A 216 13.34 -3.51 13.59
N PHE A 217 13.42 -4.55 12.79
CA PHE A 217 12.47 -5.65 12.83
C PHE A 217 13.16 -6.97 12.52
N GLY A 218 12.52 -8.04 12.97
CA GLY A 218 12.90 -9.41 12.68
C GLY A 218 11.65 -10.27 12.52
N LEU A 219 11.70 -11.22 11.60
CA LEU A 219 10.65 -12.19 11.35
C LEU A 219 11.26 -13.56 11.09
N LEU A 220 10.66 -14.60 11.66
CA LEU A 220 10.98 -15.99 11.37
C LEU A 220 9.74 -16.65 10.79
N ALA A 221 9.90 -17.36 9.68
CA ALA A 221 8.88 -18.17 9.06
C ALA A 221 9.34 -19.62 9.04
N LEU A 222 8.46 -20.52 9.49
CA LEU A 222 8.67 -21.96 9.46
C LEU A 222 7.76 -22.57 8.40
N ASP A 223 8.31 -23.33 7.45
CA ASP A 223 7.52 -24.13 6.51
C ASP A 223 7.66 -25.61 6.86
N SER A 224 6.56 -26.23 7.27
CA SER A 224 6.52 -27.65 7.64
C SER A 224 6.42 -28.59 6.43
N ARG A 225 6.34 -28.07 5.21
CA ARG A 225 6.17 -28.85 3.96
C ARG A 225 7.50 -29.10 3.23
N SER A 226 8.63 -28.65 3.80
CA SER A 226 9.96 -28.67 3.19
C SER A 226 10.67 -30.02 3.23
#